data_AF-A0A140DTC8-F1
#
_entry.id   AF-A0A140DTC8-F1
#
_cell.length_a   1.000
_cell.length_b   1.000
_cell.length_c   1.000
_cell.angle_alpha   90.00
_cell.angle_beta   90.00
_cell.angle_gamma   90.00
#
_symmetry.space_group_name_H-M   'P 1'
#
loop_
_entity.id
_entity.type
_entity.pdbx_description
1 polymer ?
#
loop_
_entity_poly.entity_id
_entity_poly.type
_entity_poly.pdbx_seq_one_letter_code
_entity_poly.pdbx_strand_id
1 'polypeptide(L)' 'MKPAKFPGFLLANILVALLVGYLLDSWLHTSPVFIVAGVLYAVIGSIILLVWHARQNNG' A
#
# COMPACT_ATOMS: atom_id res chain seq x y z
N MET A 1 -17.23 -1.66 6.27
CA MET A 1 -17.50 -1.26 4.86
C MET A 1 -17.78 -2.51 4.03
N LYS A 2 -18.61 -2.45 2.96
CA LYS A 2 -18.83 -3.60 2.07
C LYS A 2 -17.48 -4.24 1.70
N PRO A 3 -17.29 -5.56 1.89
CA PRO A 3 -16.00 -6.24 1.68
C PRO A 3 -15.40 -6.02 0.28
N ALA A 4 -16.23 -5.63 -0.69
CA ALA A 4 -15.83 -5.22 -2.04
C ALA A 4 -14.94 -3.95 -2.12
N LYS A 5 -14.87 -3.11 -1.08
CA LYS A 5 -14.02 -1.90 -1.08
C LYS A 5 -12.57 -2.15 -0.65
N PHE A 6 -12.31 -3.26 0.04
CA PHE A 6 -10.97 -3.63 0.51
C PHE A 6 -9.97 -3.91 -0.63
N PRO A 7 -10.31 -4.70 -1.67
CA PRO A 7 -9.38 -4.94 -2.77
C PRO A 7 -9.12 -3.66 -3.60
N GLY A 8 -10.10 -2.76 -3.74
CA GLY A 8 -9.91 -1.48 -4.43
C GLY A 8 -8.93 -0.55 -3.70
N PHE A 9 -8.98 -0.53 -2.36
CA PHE A 9 -8.04 0.24 -1.55
C PHE A 9 -6.62 -0.33 -1.59
N LEU A 10 -6.49 -1.66 -1.53
CA LEU A 10 -5.21 -2.35 -1.71
C LEU A 10 -4.57 -2.05 -3.06
N LEU A 11 -5.38 -2.12 -4.13
CA LEU A 11 -4.93 -1.85 -5.48
C LEU A 11 -4.48 -0.40 -5.65
N ALA A 12 -5.26 0.56 -5.12
CA ALA A 12 -4.90 1.97 -5.13
C ALA A 12 -3.60 2.23 -4.34
N ASN A 13 -3.44 1.60 -3.17
CA ASN A 13 -2.26 1.77 -2.32
C ASN A 13 -0.99 1.21 -2.99
N ILE A 14 -1.11 0.06 -3.67
CA ILE A 14 -0.03 -0.53 -4.47
C ILE A 14 0.30 0.36 -5.67
N LEU A 15 -0.69 0.89 -6.39
CA LEU A 15 -0.46 1.80 -7.51
C LEU A 15 0.30 3.07 -7.07
N VAL A 16 -0.11 3.68 -5.96
CA VAL A 16 0.55 4.87 -5.42
C VAL A 16 1.97 4.55 -4.98
N ALA A 17 2.18 3.43 -4.29
CA ALA A 17 3.50 2.99 -3.87
C ALA A 17 4.44 2.70 -5.05
N LEU A 18 3.94 2.07 -6.13
CA LEU A 18 4.71 1.87 -7.36
C LEU A 18 5.03 3.20 -8.04
N LEU A 19 4.06 4.12 -8.16
CA LEU A 19 4.26 5.41 -8.81
C LEU A 19 5.31 6.24 -8.07
N VAL A 20 5.18 6.34 -6.74
CA VAL A 20 6.12 7.07 -5.88
C VAL A 20 7.49 6.38 -5.87
N GLY A 21 7.53 5.06 -5.72
CA GLY A 21 8.77 4.28 -5.74
C GLY A 21 9.52 4.41 -7.07
N TYR A 22 8.81 4.33 -8.20
CA TYR A 22 9.40 4.49 -9.53
C TYR A 22 9.93 5.92 -9.75
N LEU A 23 9.19 6.93 -9.28
CA LEU A 23 9.63 8.32 -9.41
C LEU A 23 10.88 8.59 -8.58
N LEU A 24 10.96 8.06 -7.35
CA LEU A 24 12.14 8.15 -6.49
C LEU A 24 13.33 7.36 -7.06
N ASP A 25 13.14 6.11 -7.48
CA ASP A 25 14.20 5.30 -8.10
C ASP A 25 14.74 5.96 -9.38
N SER A 26 13.86 6.53 -10.22
CA SER A 26 14.25 7.27 -11.41
C SER A 26 14.96 8.59 -11.11
N TRP A 27 14.62 9.27 -10.01
CA TRP A 27 15.29 10.49 -9.58
C TRP A 27 16.67 10.24 -8.97
N LEU A 28 16.81 9.16 -8.21
CA LEU A 28 18.04 8.81 -7.49
C LEU A 28 18.96 7.89 -8.30
N HIS A 29 18.58 7.50 -9.53
CA HIS A 29 19.29 6.51 -10.35
C HIS A 29 19.71 5.26 -9.56
N THR A 30 18.91 4.90 -8.56
CA THR A 30 19.21 3.78 -7.67
C THR A 30 18.51 2.54 -8.20
N SER A 31 19.10 1.36 -8.00
CA SER A 31 18.41 0.06 -8.21
C SER A 31 17.02 0.10 -7.57
N PRO A 32 16.03 -0.68 -8.05
CA PRO A 32 14.61 -0.56 -7.73
C PRO A 32 14.23 -0.88 -6.26
N VAL A 33 14.86 -0.18 -5.31
CA VAL A 33 14.82 -0.41 -3.87
C VAL A 33 13.63 0.35 -3.30
N PHE A 34 13.32 1.54 -3.83
CA PHE A 34 12.17 2.32 -3.39
C PHE A 34 10.84 1.71 -3.85
N ILE A 35 10.82 1.07 -5.02
CA ILE A 35 9.67 0.26 -5.44
C ILE A 35 9.42 -0.90 -4.47
N VAL A 36 10.47 -1.66 -4.12
CA VAL A 36 10.34 -2.80 -3.18
C VAL A 36 9.91 -2.33 -1.79
N ALA A 37 10.52 -1.26 -1.28
CA ALA A 37 10.16 -0.66 0.01
C ALA A 37 8.71 -0.13 0.01
N GLY A 38 8.29 0.52 -1.08
CA GLY A 38 6.93 1.03 -1.25
C GLY A 38 5.89 -0.09 -1.26
N VAL A 39 6.16 -1.19 -1.98
CA VAL A 39 5.27 -2.36 -2.00
C VAL A 39 5.14 -2.99 -0.61
N LEU A 40 6.26 -3.13 0.11
CA LEU A 40 6.27 -3.63 1.50
C LEU A 40 5.43 -2.74 2.42
N TYR A 41 5.57 -1.42 2.29
CA TYR A 41 4.78 -0.46 3.05
C TYR A 41 3.28 -0.54 2.71
N ALA A 42 2.93 -0.72 1.44
CA ALA A 42 1.54 -0.86 1.00
C ALA A 42 0.88 -2.13 1.55
N VAL A 43 1.62 -3.23 1.64
CA VAL A 43 1.15 -4.50 2.24
C VAL A 43 0.92 -4.33 3.74
N ILE A 44 1.90 -3.80 4.47
CA ILE A 44 1.79 -3.57 5.92
C ILE A 44 0.65 -2.59 6.22
N GLY A 45 0.56 -1.48 5.50
CA GLY A 45 -0.51 -0.49 5.66
C GLY A 45 -1.90 -1.08 5.42
N SER A 46 -2.04 -1.96 4.42
CA SER A 46 -3.31 -2.64 4.14
C SER A 46 -3.69 -3.65 5.22
N ILE A 47 -2.72 -4.37 5.80
CA ILE A 47 -2.95 -5.27 6.94
C ILE A 47 -3.37 -4.49 8.18
N ILE A 48 -2.68 -3.38 8.50
CA ILE A 48 -3.03 -2.52 9.65
C ILE A 48 -4.42 -1.95 9.49
N LEU A 49 -4.77 -1.44 8.30
CA LEU A 49 -6.11 -0.94 7.99
C LEU A 49 -7.17 -2.04 8.13
N LEU A 50 -6.89 -3.26 7.68
CA LEU A 50 -7.80 -4.40 7.85
C LEU A 50 -8.01 -4.73 9.33
N VAL A 51 -6.94 -4.79 10.13
CA VAL A 51 -7.00 -5.07 11.57
C VAL A 51 -7.74 -3.94 12.31
N TRP A 52 -7.46 -2.68 11.98
CA TRP A 52 -8.12 -1.53 12.58
C TRP A 52 -9.61 -1.47 12.24
N HIS A 53 -9.97 -1.75 10.99
CA HIS A 53 -11.38 -1.85 10.56
C HIS A 53 -12.08 -3.04 11.25
N ALA A 54 -11.44 -4.20 11.33
CA ALA A 54 -11.98 -5.36 12.03
C ALA A 54 -12.24 -5.06 13.51
N ARG A 55 -11.38 -4.26 14.14
CA ARG A 55 -11.58 -3.78 15.51
C ARG A 55 -12.77 -2.83 15.65
N GLN A 56 -12.96 -1.88 14.73
CA GLN A 56 -14.12 -0.98 14.76
C GLN A 56 -15.45 -1.67 14.47
N ASN A 57 -15.46 -2.72 13.65
CA ASN A 57 -16.68 -3.42 13.25
C ASN A 57 -17.19 -4.43 14.32
N ASN A 58 -16.42 -4.65 15.39
CA ASN A 58 -16.77 -5.51 16.54
C ASN A 58 -17.07 -4.71 17.83
N GLY A 59 -17.27 -3.39 17.72
CA GLY A 59 -17.64 -2.49 18.83
C GLY A 59 -19.07 -2.01 18.75
#